data_AF-A0A6P1EW37-F1
#
_entry.id   AF-A0A6P1EW37-F1
#
_cell.length_a   1.000
_cell.length_b   1.000
_cell.length_c   1.000
_cell.angle_alpha   90.00
_cell.angle_beta   90.00
_cell.angle_gamma   90.00
#
_symmetry.space_group_name_H-M   'P 1'
#
loop_
_entity.id
_entity.type
_entity.pdbx_description
1 polymer ?
#
loop_
_entity_poly.entity_id
_entity_poly.type
_entity_poly.pdbx_seq_one_letter_code
_entity_poly.pdbx_strand_id
1 'polypeptide(L)'
;MVGLIRKDLNQLKYNWFKWYIISLGIFSLILINYYLKTNSVIYITFISLLMINNIQSLFIKDTSNGWLKWIQSLGIKSTVVICARYATLLLVCNFSAIISLLYMLIGIKWLYGMSMQNIYIICGSAFFISIIYGLIVLPFLYAFEQNGLTIAVIAIFGVCFCLIKFTKITVELSRFFKNFSTSEIISIAVIIIIIFLLISYFVSYNIYIYKNRA
;
A
#
# COMPACT_ATOMS: atom_id res chain seq x y z
N MET A 1 9.07 -1.57 19.99
CA MET A 1 8.35 -1.47 18.70
C MET A 1 7.83 -0.06 18.43
N VAL A 2 7.12 0.59 19.36
CA VAL A 2 6.56 1.95 19.18
C VAL A 2 7.59 2.99 18.70
N GLY A 3 8.80 2.99 19.27
CA GLY A 3 9.87 3.91 18.85
C GLY A 3 10.27 3.75 17.37
N LEU A 4 10.26 2.51 16.84
CA LEU A 4 10.57 2.22 15.44
C LEU A 4 9.47 2.75 14.52
N ILE A 5 8.21 2.49 14.88
CA ILE A 5 7.04 2.99 14.13
C ILE A 5 7.05 4.53 14.13
N ARG A 6 7.32 5.16 15.28
CA ARG A 6 7.38 6.63 15.38
C ARG A 6 8.50 7.21 14.51
N LYS A 7 9.67 6.57 14.49
CA LYS A 7 10.78 6.94 13.60
C LYS A 7 10.35 6.90 12.13
N ASP A 8 9.69 5.83 11.73
CA ASP A 8 9.22 5.66 10.36
C ASP A 8 8.18 6.69 9.96
N LEU A 9 7.15 6.88 10.79
CA LEU A 9 6.11 7.87 10.55
C LEU A 9 6.68 9.29 10.47
N ASN A 10 7.64 9.63 11.33
CA ASN A 10 8.32 10.92 11.27
C ASN A 10 9.07 11.08 9.95
N GLN A 11 9.84 10.07 9.52
CA GLN A 11 10.56 10.12 8.25
C GLN A 11 9.63 10.24 7.03
N LEU A 12 8.49 9.53 7.06
CA LEU A 12 7.46 9.61 6.02
C LEU A 12 6.78 10.98 6.00
N LYS A 13 6.47 11.56 7.17
CA LYS A 13 5.88 12.90 7.29
C LYS A 13 6.70 13.95 6.54
N TYR A 14 8.03 13.94 6.70
CA TYR A 14 8.91 14.88 5.98
C TYR A 14 8.92 14.69 4.46
N ASN A 15 8.56 13.50 3.98
CA ASN A 15 8.46 13.21 2.55
C ASN A 15 7.06 13.50 2.00
N TRP A 16 5.99 13.25 2.76
CA TRP A 16 4.61 13.48 2.33
C TRP A 16 4.20 14.95 2.32
N PHE A 17 4.60 15.72 3.34
CA PHE A 17 4.12 17.09 3.51
C PHE A 17 5.04 18.14 2.89
N LYS A 18 5.75 17.78 1.81
CA LYS A 18 6.47 18.80 1.04
C LYS A 18 5.46 19.63 0.27
N TRP A 19 5.55 20.96 0.40
CA TRP A 19 4.62 21.91 -0.19
C TRP A 19 4.36 21.67 -1.68
N TYR A 20 5.38 21.27 -2.45
CA TYR A 20 5.22 20.97 -3.88
C TYR A 20 4.43 19.69 -4.16
N ILE A 21 4.45 18.69 -3.28
CA ILE A 21 3.65 17.45 -3.42
C ILE A 21 2.20 17.74 -3.08
N ILE A 22 1.98 18.51 -2.01
CA ILE A 22 0.64 18.97 -1.60
C ILE A 22 0.04 19.83 -2.70
N SER A 23 0.79 20.79 -3.25
CA SER A 23 0.31 21.66 -4.33
C SER A 23 0.04 20.89 -5.61
N LEU A 24 0.87 19.91 -5.98
CA LEU A 24 0.59 18.98 -7.09
C LEU A 24 -0.67 18.15 -6.84
N GLY A 25 -0.86 17.67 -5.62
CA GLY A 25 -2.06 16.93 -5.20
C GLY A 25 -3.33 17.77 -5.32
N ILE A 26 -3.29 19.04 -4.88
CA ILE A 26 -4.41 19.98 -4.98
C ILE A 26 -4.66 20.42 -6.42
N PHE A 27 -3.59 20.66 -7.19
CA PHE A 27 -3.71 21.06 -8.59
C PHE A 27 -4.27 19.92 -9.46
N SER A 28 -3.77 18.70 -9.27
CA SER A 28 -4.31 17.49 -9.93
C SER A 28 -5.77 17.24 -9.51
N LEU A 29 -6.13 17.47 -8.25
CA LEU A 29 -7.50 17.43 -7.76
C LEU A 29 -8.44 18.36 -8.55
N ILE A 30 -8.03 19.62 -8.74
CA ILE A 30 -8.81 20.62 -9.46
C ILE A 30 -8.91 20.23 -10.94
N LEU A 31 -7.81 19.84 -11.56
CA LEU A 31 -7.77 19.41 -12.96
C LEU A 31 -8.62 18.17 -13.23
N ILE A 32 -8.52 17.14 -12.39
CA ILE A 32 -9.27 15.88 -12.56
C ILE A 32 -10.77 16.11 -12.42
N ASN A 33 -11.20 16.89 -11.42
CA ASN A 33 -12.61 17.20 -11.22
C ASN A 33 -13.16 18.14 -12.31
N TYR A 34 -12.39 19.15 -12.72
CA TYR A 34 -12.87 20.20 -13.63
C TYR A 34 -12.78 19.79 -15.10
N TYR A 35 -11.64 19.23 -15.54
CA TYR A 35 -11.39 18.90 -16.94
C TYR A 35 -11.81 17.50 -17.31
N LEU A 36 -11.44 16.51 -16.49
CA LEU A 36 -11.55 15.14 -16.91
C LEU A 36 -12.96 14.57 -16.71
N LYS A 37 -13.78 15.13 -15.79
CA LYS A 37 -15.05 14.51 -15.32
C LYS A 37 -14.88 13.00 -15.09
N THR A 38 -13.66 12.58 -14.74
CA THR A 38 -13.26 11.18 -14.82
C THR A 38 -13.67 10.41 -13.59
N ASN A 39 -13.71 9.10 -13.76
CA ASN A 39 -13.89 8.12 -12.70
C ASN A 39 -12.99 8.44 -11.49
N SER A 40 -13.64 8.77 -10.37
CA SER A 40 -13.04 9.06 -9.07
C SER A 40 -12.05 8.01 -8.56
N VAL A 41 -12.18 6.80 -9.09
CA VAL A 41 -11.26 5.67 -8.91
C VAL A 41 -9.81 6.04 -9.26
N ILE A 42 -9.57 6.76 -10.35
CA ILE A 42 -8.21 7.10 -10.80
C ILE A 42 -7.49 7.93 -9.74
N TYR A 43 -8.16 8.95 -9.22
CA TYR A 43 -7.59 9.80 -8.18
C TYR A 43 -7.25 9.03 -6.90
N ILE A 44 -8.19 8.18 -6.45
CA ILE A 44 -8.00 7.37 -5.24
C ILE A 44 -6.81 6.44 -5.40
N THR A 45 -6.70 5.78 -6.56
CA THR A 45 -5.55 4.90 -6.85
C THR A 45 -4.23 5.68 -6.91
N PHE A 46 -4.24 6.91 -7.41
CA PHE A 46 -3.06 7.75 -7.44
C PHE A 46 -2.59 8.13 -6.04
N ILE A 47 -3.50 8.60 -5.18
CA ILE A 47 -3.17 8.92 -3.78
C ILE A 47 -2.62 7.70 -3.04
N SER A 48 -3.28 6.55 -3.19
CA SER A 48 -2.87 5.36 -2.46
C SER A 48 -1.49 4.89 -2.89
N LEU A 49 -1.21 4.86 -4.20
CA LEU A 49 0.11 4.51 -4.71
C LEU A 49 1.17 5.51 -4.27
N LEU A 50 0.88 6.82 -4.31
CA LEU A 50 1.83 7.85 -3.87
C LEU A 50 2.20 7.66 -2.39
N MET A 51 1.22 7.40 -1.52
CA MET A 51 1.47 7.18 -0.09
C MET A 51 2.27 5.90 0.17
N ILE A 52 1.91 4.79 -0.49
CA ILE A 52 2.57 3.49 -0.27
C ILE A 52 3.98 3.48 -0.84
N ASN A 53 4.20 4.04 -2.03
CA ASN A 53 5.52 4.06 -2.67
C ASN A 53 6.56 4.84 -1.86
N ASN A 54 6.11 5.82 -1.08
CA ASN A 54 6.99 6.55 -0.16
C ASN A 54 7.58 5.66 0.95
N ILE A 55 7.06 4.46 1.21
CA ILE A 55 7.68 3.51 2.14
C ILE A 55 9.09 3.12 1.69
N GLN A 56 9.36 3.08 0.39
CA GLN A 56 10.71 2.84 -0.14
C GLN A 56 11.73 3.83 0.43
N SER A 57 11.34 5.09 0.62
CA SER A 57 12.24 6.13 1.15
C SER A 57 12.77 5.82 2.55
N LEU A 58 12.07 4.99 3.33
CA LEU A 58 12.56 4.53 4.62
C LEU A 58 13.78 3.63 4.45
N PHE A 59 13.72 2.67 3.52
CA PHE A 59 14.82 1.77 3.23
C PHE A 59 16.03 2.51 2.68
N ILE A 60 15.82 3.50 1.81
CA ILE A 60 16.90 4.36 1.28
C ILE A 60 17.60 5.14 2.40
N LYS A 61 16.85 5.73 3.33
CA LYS A 61 17.42 6.49 4.45
C LYS A 61 18.11 5.58 5.46
N ASP A 62 17.58 4.39 5.70
CA ASP A 62 18.18 3.46 6.64
C ASP A 62 19.52 2.92 6.15
N THR A 63 19.66 2.72 4.84
CA THR A 63 20.92 2.30 4.22
C THR A 63 21.92 3.45 4.21
N SER A 64 21.52 4.67 3.84
CA SER A 64 22.42 5.83 3.84
C SER A 64 22.96 6.18 5.23
N ASN A 65 22.13 6.03 6.26
CA ASN A 65 22.49 6.45 7.62
C ASN A 65 23.05 5.30 8.48
N GLY A 66 23.22 4.10 7.92
CA GLY A 66 23.69 2.92 8.66
C GLY A 66 22.76 2.51 9.82
N TRP A 67 21.49 2.91 9.77
CA TRP A 67 20.53 2.73 10.87
C TRP A 67 20.35 1.25 11.25
N LEU A 68 20.38 0.36 10.27
CA LEU A 68 20.28 -1.09 10.49
C LEU A 68 21.43 -1.62 11.34
N LYS A 69 22.67 -1.17 11.07
CA LYS A 69 23.85 -1.55 11.86
C LYS A 69 23.76 -1.03 13.29
N TRP A 70 23.28 0.20 13.46
CA TRP A 70 23.07 0.78 14.79
C TRP A 70 22.04 -0.02 15.61
N ILE A 71 20.91 -0.38 15.01
CA ILE A 71 19.88 -1.19 15.69
C ILE A 71 20.38 -2.58 16.09
N GLN A 72 21.20 -3.21 15.25
CA GLN A 72 21.81 -4.49 15.58
C GLN A 72 22.75 -4.37 16.78
N SER A 73 23.51 -3.28 16.88
CA SER A 73 24.38 -3.03 18.03
C SER A 73 23.61 -2.86 19.36
N LEU A 74 22.35 -2.42 19.29
CA LEU A 74 21.44 -2.31 20.44
C LEU A 74 20.80 -3.65 20.84
N GLY A 75 21.09 -4.76 20.15
CA GLY A 75 20.51 -6.06 20.46
C GLY A 75 19.01 -6.19 20.19
N ILE A 76 18.44 -5.29 19.39
CA ILE A 76 17.00 -5.34 19.05
C ILE A 76 16.75 -6.52 18.11
N LYS A 77 15.83 -7.41 18.50
CA LYS A 77 15.45 -8.59 17.70
C LYS A 77 14.95 -8.19 16.31
N SER A 78 15.41 -8.92 15.29
CA SER A 78 15.00 -8.73 13.88
C SER A 78 13.49 -8.79 13.69
N THR A 79 12.80 -9.68 14.42
CA THR A 79 11.33 -9.79 14.38
C THR A 79 10.64 -8.48 14.72
N VAL A 80 11.14 -7.75 15.73
CA VAL A 80 10.57 -6.46 16.17
C VAL A 80 10.76 -5.38 15.11
N VAL A 81 11.90 -5.38 14.43
CA VAL A 81 12.21 -4.44 13.34
C VAL A 81 11.26 -4.66 12.17
N ILE A 82 11.06 -5.91 11.78
CA ILE A 82 10.20 -6.26 10.65
C ILE A 82 8.73 -6.02 11.00
N CYS A 83 8.27 -6.47 12.17
CA CYS A 83 6.91 -6.18 12.64
C CYS A 83 6.61 -4.68 12.66
N ALA A 84 7.58 -3.84 13.07
CA ALA A 84 7.44 -2.40 13.01
C ALA A 84 7.19 -1.89 11.57
N ARG A 85 7.89 -2.44 10.56
CA ARG A 85 7.66 -2.06 9.15
C ARG A 85 6.27 -2.43 8.65
N TYR A 86 5.80 -3.64 8.96
CA TYR A 86 4.44 -4.05 8.59
C TYR A 86 3.38 -3.21 9.30
N ALA A 87 3.58 -2.89 10.59
CA ALA A 87 2.69 -1.99 11.31
C ALA A 87 2.68 -0.58 10.69
N THR A 88 3.85 -0.03 10.35
CA THR A 88 3.95 1.24 9.63
C THR A 88 3.21 1.20 8.30
N LEU A 89 3.39 0.14 7.49
CA LEU A 89 2.67 -0.04 6.23
C LEU A 89 1.15 -0.01 6.43
N LEU A 90 0.63 -0.77 7.40
CA LEU A 90 -0.81 -0.79 7.69
C LEU A 90 -1.32 0.59 8.12
N LEU A 91 -0.55 1.34 8.92
CA LEU A 91 -0.89 2.71 9.29
C LEU A 91 -0.92 3.64 8.06
N VAL A 92 0.03 3.50 7.14
CA VAL A 92 0.06 4.26 5.87
C VAL A 92 -1.18 3.95 5.03
N CYS A 93 -1.53 2.66 4.87
CA CYS A 93 -2.72 2.26 4.12
C CYS A 93 -4.01 2.83 4.76
N ASN A 94 -4.12 2.79 6.09
CA ASN A 94 -5.26 3.38 6.81
C ASN A 94 -5.32 4.90 6.60
N PHE A 95 -4.19 5.59 6.71
CA PHE A 95 -4.13 7.04 6.50
C PHE A 95 -4.52 7.41 5.05
N SER A 96 -4.03 6.66 4.07
CA SER A 96 -4.46 6.82 2.69
C SER A 96 -5.96 6.61 2.51
N ALA A 97 -6.53 5.57 3.10
CA ALA A 97 -7.96 5.29 3.00
C ALA A 97 -8.82 6.40 3.62
N ILE A 98 -8.40 6.96 4.75
CA ILE A 98 -9.05 8.12 5.38
C ILE A 98 -9.05 9.32 4.44
N ILE A 99 -7.90 9.64 3.82
CA ILE A 99 -7.80 10.74 2.85
C ILE A 99 -8.71 10.49 1.64
N SER A 100 -8.69 9.28 1.08
CA SER A 100 -9.54 8.91 -0.05
C SER A 100 -11.03 9.02 0.29
N LEU A 101 -11.42 8.61 1.50
CA LEU A 101 -12.81 8.72 1.96
C LEU A 101 -13.23 10.18 2.16
N LEU A 102 -12.37 11.01 2.77
CA LEU A 102 -12.61 12.45 2.90
C LEU A 102 -12.78 13.12 1.54
N TYR A 103 -11.94 12.77 0.56
CA TYR A 103 -12.07 13.28 -0.81
C TYR A 103 -13.41 12.87 -1.44
N MET A 104 -13.82 11.60 -1.32
CA MET A 104 -15.07 11.13 -1.92
C MET A 104 -16.30 11.78 -1.27
N LEU A 105 -16.26 12.00 0.05
CA LEU A 105 -17.34 12.66 0.80
C LEU A 105 -17.45 14.15 0.47
N ILE A 106 -16.32 14.87 0.38
CA ILE A 106 -16.31 16.32 0.15
C ILE A 106 -16.46 16.65 -1.34
N GLY A 107 -15.68 15.97 -2.19
CA GLY A 107 -15.65 16.23 -3.63
C GLY A 107 -16.89 15.67 -4.31
N ILE A 108 -17.06 14.35 -4.30
CA ILE A 108 -17.96 13.70 -5.26
C ILE A 108 -19.39 13.55 -4.75
N LYS A 109 -19.59 13.29 -3.45
CA LYS A 109 -20.93 13.29 -2.88
C LYS A 109 -21.59 14.66 -3.02
N TRP A 110 -20.84 15.72 -2.73
CA TRP A 110 -21.35 17.09 -2.73
C TRP A 110 -21.51 17.65 -4.15
N LEU A 111 -20.61 17.31 -5.09
CA LEU A 111 -20.67 17.81 -6.48
C LEU A 111 -21.52 16.95 -7.44
N TYR A 112 -21.60 15.64 -7.21
CA TYR A 112 -22.19 14.69 -8.19
C TYR A 112 -23.24 13.74 -7.59
N GLY A 113 -23.59 13.88 -6.31
CA GLY A 113 -24.71 13.15 -5.70
C GLY A 113 -24.51 11.62 -5.61
N MET A 114 -23.27 11.14 -5.56
CA MET A 114 -22.99 9.70 -5.49
C MET A 114 -23.53 9.07 -4.19
N SER A 115 -24.09 7.86 -4.30
CA SER A 115 -24.60 7.12 -3.14
C SER A 115 -23.49 6.76 -2.15
N MET A 116 -23.79 6.76 -0.84
CA MET A 116 -22.83 6.38 0.20
C MET A 116 -22.29 4.96 0.00
N GLN A 117 -23.12 4.05 -0.48
CA GLN A 117 -22.73 2.67 -0.76
C GLN A 117 -21.61 2.60 -1.81
N ASN A 118 -21.71 3.36 -2.91
CA ASN A 118 -20.68 3.37 -3.94
C ASN A 118 -19.36 3.98 -3.43
N ILE A 119 -19.44 5.00 -2.57
CA ILE A 119 -18.26 5.59 -1.93
C ILE A 119 -17.53 4.55 -1.08
N TYR A 120 -18.25 3.80 -0.24
CA TYR A 120 -17.65 2.77 0.59
C TYR A 120 -17.04 1.62 -0.22
N ILE A 121 -17.69 1.20 -1.31
CA ILE A 121 -17.16 0.16 -2.19
C ILE A 121 -15.84 0.61 -2.84
N ILE A 122 -15.80 1.83 -3.38
CA ILE A 122 -14.59 2.35 -4.03
C ILE A 122 -13.46 2.54 -3.01
N CYS A 123 -13.71 3.18 -1.87
CA CYS A 123 -12.69 3.37 -0.85
C CYS A 123 -12.22 2.04 -0.23
N GLY A 124 -13.14 1.12 0.02
CA GLY A 124 -12.83 -0.21 0.57
C GLY A 124 -11.99 -1.05 -0.39
N SER A 125 -12.35 -1.07 -1.67
CA SER A 125 -11.56 -1.77 -2.71
C SER A 125 -10.16 -1.17 -2.87
N ALA A 126 -10.04 0.16 -2.88
CA ALA A 126 -8.75 0.84 -2.94
C ALA A 126 -7.88 0.53 -1.72
N PHE A 127 -8.46 0.51 -0.51
CA PHE A 127 -7.77 0.13 0.72
C PHE A 127 -7.27 -1.32 0.66
N PHE A 128 -8.12 -2.24 0.19
CA PHE A 128 -7.77 -3.65 0.04
C PHE A 128 -6.59 -3.85 -0.94
N ILE A 129 -6.67 -3.24 -2.12
CA ILE A 129 -5.63 -3.28 -3.14
C ILE A 129 -4.32 -2.68 -2.59
N SER A 130 -4.42 -1.60 -1.84
CA SER A 130 -3.27 -0.91 -1.21
C SER A 130 -2.52 -1.81 -0.24
N ILE A 131 -3.25 -2.56 0.59
CA ILE A 131 -2.63 -3.52 1.53
C ILE A 131 -1.91 -4.61 0.74
N ILE A 132 -2.59 -5.25 -0.22
CA ILE A 132 -1.98 -6.33 -1.02
C ILE A 132 -0.72 -5.83 -1.73
N TYR A 133 -0.81 -4.66 -2.37
CA TYR A 133 0.32 -4.03 -3.04
C TYR A 133 1.49 -3.81 -2.07
N GLY A 134 1.24 -3.21 -0.91
CA GLY A 134 2.26 -2.99 0.11
C GLY A 134 2.89 -4.28 0.63
N LEU A 135 2.08 -5.32 0.85
CA LEU A 135 2.54 -6.65 1.25
C LEU A 135 3.41 -7.31 0.17
N ILE A 136 3.13 -7.09 -1.11
CA ILE A 136 4.01 -7.57 -2.19
C ILE A 136 5.31 -6.77 -2.22
N VAL A 137 5.26 -5.45 -2.07
CA VAL A 137 6.42 -4.57 -2.19
C VAL A 137 7.42 -4.74 -1.04
N LEU A 138 6.95 -4.93 0.20
CA LEU A 138 7.82 -4.91 1.37
C LEU A 138 8.97 -5.95 1.33
N PRO A 139 8.74 -7.23 0.97
CA PRO A 139 9.80 -8.21 0.78
C PRO A 139 10.86 -7.79 -0.25
N PHE A 140 10.43 -7.18 -1.36
CA PHE A 140 11.36 -6.70 -2.40
C PHE A 140 12.19 -5.51 -1.90
N LEU A 141 11.62 -4.63 -1.08
CA LEU A 141 12.37 -3.55 -0.44
C LEU A 141 13.44 -4.09 0.52
N TYR A 142 13.16 -5.19 1.23
CA TYR A 142 14.18 -5.87 2.04
C TYR A 142 15.28 -6.49 1.19
N ALA A 143 14.94 -7.11 0.05
CA ALA A 143 15.92 -7.76 -0.82
C ALA A 143 16.81 -6.77 -1.58
N PHE A 144 16.20 -5.75 -2.20
CA PHE A 144 16.84 -4.90 -3.21
C PHE A 144 16.91 -3.42 -2.84
N GLU A 145 16.49 -3.04 -1.63
CA GLU A 145 16.59 -1.67 -1.10
C GLU A 145 16.03 -0.61 -2.06
N GLN A 146 16.90 0.22 -2.64
CA GLN A 146 16.57 1.29 -3.58
C GLN A 146 15.87 0.78 -4.84
N ASN A 147 16.19 -0.43 -5.32
CA ASN A 147 15.59 -0.97 -6.54
C ASN A 147 14.38 -1.87 -6.25
N GLY A 148 14.05 -2.11 -4.98
CA GLY A 148 12.99 -3.03 -4.59
C GLY A 148 11.62 -2.67 -5.15
N LEU A 149 11.26 -1.38 -5.16
CA LEU A 149 9.98 -0.94 -5.72
C LEU A 149 9.89 -1.25 -7.23
N THR A 150 10.93 -0.90 -7.99
CA THR A 150 10.99 -1.13 -9.43
C THR A 150 10.86 -2.61 -9.77
N ILE A 151 11.61 -3.45 -9.06
CA ILE A 151 11.58 -4.91 -9.26
C ILE A 151 10.22 -5.48 -8.88
N ALA A 152 9.62 -5.03 -7.77
CA ALA A 152 8.28 -5.46 -7.36
C ALA A 152 7.23 -5.12 -8.43
N VAL A 153 7.28 -3.91 -8.98
CA VAL A 153 6.36 -3.46 -10.04
C VAL A 153 6.54 -4.31 -11.30
N ILE A 154 7.77 -4.57 -11.73
CA ILE A 154 8.06 -5.46 -12.88
C ILE A 154 7.50 -6.87 -12.62
N ALA A 155 7.70 -7.41 -11.42
CA ALA A 155 7.19 -8.72 -11.04
C ALA A 155 5.65 -8.77 -11.08
N ILE A 156 4.97 -7.74 -10.55
CA ILE A 156 3.51 -7.63 -10.60
C ILE A 156 3.03 -7.62 -12.05
N PHE A 157 3.61 -6.78 -12.92
CA PHE A 157 3.23 -6.73 -14.32
C PHE A 157 3.52 -8.05 -15.05
N GLY A 158 4.63 -8.72 -14.75
CA GLY A 158 4.96 -10.03 -15.29
C GLY A 158 3.92 -11.09 -14.91
N VAL A 159 3.51 -11.13 -13.64
CA VAL A 159 2.46 -12.04 -13.16
C VAL A 159 1.13 -11.71 -13.83
N CYS A 160 0.73 -10.44 -13.89
CA CYS A 160 -0.49 -10.02 -14.59
C CYS A 160 -0.48 -10.44 -16.07
N PHE A 161 0.65 -10.27 -16.76
CA PHE A 161 0.80 -10.67 -18.16
C PHE A 161 0.64 -12.19 -18.35
N CYS A 162 1.23 -12.98 -17.45
CA CYS A 162 1.02 -14.44 -17.44
C CYS A 162 -0.44 -14.80 -17.16
N LEU A 163 -1.10 -14.07 -16.26
CA LEU A 163 -2.50 -14.31 -15.90
C LEU A 163 -3.48 -13.97 -17.03
N ILE A 164 -3.18 -12.98 -17.88
CA ILE A 164 -4.03 -12.59 -19.03
C ILE A 164 -4.23 -13.75 -20.01
N LYS A 165 -3.26 -14.68 -20.13
CA LYS A 165 -3.43 -15.89 -20.95
C LYS A 165 -4.56 -16.80 -20.45
N PHE A 166 -4.93 -16.72 -19.18
CA PHE A 166 -6.07 -17.42 -18.61
C PHE A 166 -7.33 -16.56 -18.77
N THR A 167 -7.82 -16.47 -20.01
CA THR A 167 -8.95 -15.60 -20.43
C THR A 167 -10.27 -15.82 -19.68
N LYS A 168 -10.39 -16.90 -18.88
CA LYS A 168 -11.58 -17.22 -18.08
C LYS A 168 -11.62 -16.59 -16.69
N ILE A 169 -10.57 -15.90 -16.25
CA ILE A 169 -10.50 -15.30 -14.91
C ILE A 169 -11.70 -14.38 -14.62
N THR A 170 -12.11 -13.56 -15.59
CA THR A 170 -13.25 -12.64 -15.45
C THR A 170 -14.57 -13.38 -15.25
N VAL A 171 -14.77 -14.48 -15.97
CA VAL A 171 -15.98 -15.32 -15.86
C VAL A 171 -16.03 -16.01 -14.50
N GLU A 172 -14.92 -16.58 -14.04
CA GLU A 172 -14.86 -17.24 -12.73
C GLU A 172 -15.04 -16.26 -11.58
N LEU A 173 -14.44 -15.06 -11.65
CA LEU A 173 -14.66 -13.98 -10.69
C LEU A 173 -16.15 -13.59 -10.63
N SER A 174 -16.80 -13.47 -11.80
CA SER A 174 -18.22 -13.11 -11.84
C SER A 174 -19.13 -14.17 -11.19
N ARG A 175 -18.79 -15.46 -11.34
CA ARG A 175 -19.52 -16.55 -10.67
C ARG A 175 -19.27 -16.52 -9.16
N PHE A 176 -18.02 -16.29 -8.75
CA PHE A 176 -17.66 -16.16 -7.34
C PHE A 176 -18.49 -15.08 -6.65
N PHE A 177 -18.57 -13.87 -7.22
CA PHE A 177 -19.37 -12.78 -6.63
C PHE A 177 -20.88 -13.03 -6.62
N LYS A 178 -21.40 -13.91 -7.48
CA LYS A 178 -22.82 -14.28 -7.49
C LYS A 178 -23.16 -15.35 -6.44
N ASN A 179 -22.20 -16.21 -6.11
CA ASN A 179 -22.43 -17.37 -5.26
C ASN A 179 -22.28 -17.07 -3.75
N PHE A 180 -21.61 -15.96 -3.41
CA PHE A 180 -21.37 -15.57 -2.02
C PHE A 180 -22.10 -14.29 -1.66
N SER A 181 -22.59 -14.24 -0.43
CA SER A 181 -23.15 -13.02 0.16
C SER A 181 -22.04 -11.99 0.45
N THR A 182 -22.44 -10.72 0.63
CA THR A 182 -21.50 -9.63 0.90
C THR A 182 -20.68 -9.83 2.18
N SER A 183 -21.26 -10.40 3.24
CA SER A 183 -20.56 -10.70 4.49
C SER A 183 -19.51 -11.80 4.30
N GLU A 184 -19.82 -12.83 3.51
CA GLU A 184 -18.88 -13.90 3.17
C GLU A 184 -17.73 -13.39 2.29
N ILE A 185 -18.00 -12.49 1.34
CA ILE A 185 -16.95 -11.86 0.53
C ILE A 185 -16.00 -11.06 1.42
N ILE A 186 -16.53 -10.31 2.40
CA ILE A 186 -15.72 -9.54 3.35
C ILE A 186 -14.86 -10.47 4.21
N SER A 187 -15.42 -11.56 4.74
CA SER A 187 -14.66 -12.51 5.57
C SER A 187 -13.55 -13.19 4.77
N ILE A 188 -13.83 -13.61 3.52
CA ILE A 188 -12.84 -14.18 2.61
C ILE A 188 -11.73 -13.17 2.31
N ALA A 189 -12.07 -11.91 2.04
CA ALA A 189 -11.09 -10.85 1.82
C ALA A 189 -10.15 -10.66 3.02
N VAL A 190 -10.68 -10.65 4.25
CA VAL A 190 -9.87 -10.56 5.48
C VAL A 190 -8.94 -11.76 5.61
N ILE A 191 -9.43 -12.97 5.35
CA ILE A 191 -8.61 -14.20 5.38
C ILE A 191 -7.47 -14.12 4.37
N ILE A 192 -7.74 -13.67 3.14
CA ILE A 192 -6.73 -13.48 2.09
C ILE A 192 -5.65 -12.50 2.57
N ILE A 193 -6.03 -11.37 3.17
CA ILE A 193 -5.06 -10.41 3.72
C ILE A 193 -4.18 -11.07 4.79
N ILE A 194 -4.77 -11.83 5.72
CA ILE A 194 -4.01 -12.49 6.80
C ILE A 194 -3.00 -13.48 6.21
N ILE A 195 -3.42 -14.30 5.25
CA ILE A 195 -2.54 -15.27 4.58
C ILE A 195 -1.40 -14.53 3.86
N PHE A 196 -1.71 -13.50 3.07
CA PHE A 196 -0.70 -12.70 2.39
C PHE A 196 0.25 -12.01 3.36
N LEU A 197 -0.25 -11.51 4.48
CA LEU A 197 0.56 -10.85 5.50
C LEU A 197 1.54 -11.82 6.13
N LEU A 198 1.10 -13.03 6.48
CA LEU A 198 1.97 -14.07 7.01
C LEU A 198 3.05 -14.47 6.00
N ILE A 199 2.67 -14.78 4.76
CA ILE A 199 3.62 -15.15 3.70
C ILE A 199 4.64 -14.04 3.48
N SER A 200 4.16 -12.80 3.29
CA SER A 200 5.01 -11.64 3.07
C SER A 200 5.99 -11.41 4.23
N TYR A 201 5.50 -11.52 5.47
CA TYR A 201 6.31 -11.42 6.67
C TYR A 201 7.42 -12.47 6.72
N PHE A 202 7.07 -13.74 6.49
CA PHE A 202 8.05 -14.83 6.50
C PHE A 202 9.13 -14.64 5.43
N VAL A 203 8.74 -14.25 4.21
CA VAL A 203 9.70 -13.96 3.13
C VAL A 203 10.63 -12.80 3.54
N SER A 204 10.06 -11.71 4.07
CA SER A 204 10.85 -10.56 4.54
C SER A 204 11.81 -10.92 5.67
N TYR A 205 11.36 -11.76 6.61
CA TYR A 205 12.16 -12.24 7.74
C TYR A 205 13.36 -13.05 7.27
N ASN A 206 13.15 -14.00 6.37
CA ASN A 206 14.22 -14.82 5.82
C ASN A 206 15.25 -13.98 5.06
N ILE A 207 14.80 -13.04 4.22
CA ILE A 207 15.68 -12.11 3.49
C ILE A 207 16.51 -11.28 4.48
N TYR A 208 15.86 -10.71 5.49
CA TYR A 208 16.52 -9.84 6.46
C TYR A 208 17.60 -10.57 7.27
N ILE A 209 17.35 -11.81 7.68
CA ILE A 209 18.36 -12.61 8.39
C ILE A 209 19.52 -12.96 7.48
N TYR A 210 19.23 -13.41 6.26
CA TYR A 210 20.27 -13.80 5.31
C TYR A 210 21.25 -12.64 5.06
N LYS A 211 20.71 -11.43 4.84
CA LYS A 211 21.51 -10.24 4.54
C LYS A 211 22.35 -9.75 5.71
N ASN A 212 21.93 -9.97 6.95
CA ASN A 212 22.63 -9.51 8.14
C ASN A 212 23.58 -10.55 8.75
N ARG A 213 23.63 -11.75 8.17
CA ARG A 213 24.65 -12.77 8.51
C ARG A 213 25.88 -12.70 7.58
N ALA A 214 25.74 -12.06 6.42
CA ALA A 214 26.81 -11.79 5.46
C ALA A 214 27.54 -10.49 5.82
#